data_AF-A0ABD5YIT8-F1
#
_entry.id   AF-A0ABD5YIT8-F1
#
_cell.length_a   1.000
_cell.length_b   1.000
_cell.length_c   1.000
_cell.angle_alpha   90.00
_cell.angle_beta   90.00
_cell.angle_gamma   90.00
#
_symmetry.space_group_name_H-M   'P 1'
#
loop_
_entity.id
_entity.type
_entity.pdbx_description
1 polymer ?
#
loop_
_entity_poly.entity_id
_entity_poly.type
_entity_poly.pdbx_seq_one_letter_code
_entity_poly.pdbx_strand_id
1 'polypeptide(L)' 'MNVLALVLAIAALLLMLAGALFMASSEFGIAGALFLSASIVIYLREKRI' A
#
# COMPACT_ATOMS: atom_id res chain seq x y z
N MET A 1 -21.41 -5.65 -0.57
CA MET A 1 -19.97 -5.43 -0.31
C MET A 1 -19.39 -4.61 -1.44
N ASN A 2 -18.71 -3.51 -1.16
CA ASN A 2 -18.10 -2.69 -2.21
C ASN A 2 -16.79 -3.36 -2.67
N VAL A 3 -16.86 -4.11 -3.78
CA VAL A 3 -15.74 -4.90 -4.32
C VAL A 3 -14.52 -4.02 -4.63
N LEU A 4 -14.74 -2.81 -5.12
CA LEU A 4 -13.66 -1.84 -5.39
C LEU A 4 -12.92 -1.47 -4.09
N ALA A 5 -13.66 -1.24 -3.01
CA ALA A 5 -13.10 -0.94 -1.69
C ALA A 5 -12.23 -2.07 -1.14
N LEU A 6 -12.64 -3.31 -1.38
CA LEU A 6 -11.92 -4.50 -0.97
C LEU A 6 -10.63 -4.66 -1.76
N VAL A 7 -10.69 -4.52 -3.10
CA VAL A 7 -9.51 -4.63 -3.98
C VAL A 7 -8.45 -3.59 -3.61
N LEU A 8 -8.84 -2.33 -3.39
CA LEU A 8 -7.91 -1.27 -3.00
C LEU A 8 -7.28 -1.53 -1.62
N ALA A 9 -8.05 -2.08 -0.68
CA ALA A 9 -7.52 -2.45 0.65
C ALA A 9 -6.49 -3.57 0.54
N ILE A 10 -6.76 -4.60 -0.26
CA ILE A 10 -5.81 -5.70 -0.49
C ILE A 10 -4.54 -5.19 -1.17
N ALA A 11 -4.66 -4.32 -2.17
CA ALA A 11 -3.51 -3.74 -2.85
C ALA A 11 -2.62 -2.92 -1.89
N ALA A 12 -3.22 -2.08 -1.04
CA ALA A 12 -2.48 -1.32 -0.04
C ALA A 12 -1.76 -2.23 0.97
N LEU A 13 -2.42 -3.30 1.43
CA LEU A 13 -1.83 -4.29 2.34
C LEU A 13 -0.59 -4.95 1.71
N LEU A 14 -0.68 -5.38 0.45
CA LEU A 14 0.43 -6.00 -0.26
C LEU A 14 1.63 -5.05 -0.42
N LEU A 15 1.36 -3.77 -0.72
CA LEU A 15 2.40 -2.74 -0.80
C LEU A 15 3.09 -2.52 0.56
N MET A 16 2.33 -2.51 1.65
CA MET A 16 2.89 -2.38 3.00
C MET A 16 3.75 -3.59 3.38
N LEU A 17 3.28 -4.81 3.07
CA LEU A 17 4.04 -6.05 3.32
C LEU A 17 5.34 -6.07 2.51
N ALA A 18 5.27 -5.75 1.22
CA ALA A 18 6.46 -5.63 0.38
C ALA A 18 7.42 -4.55 0.92
N GLY A 19 6.89 -3.37 1.28
CA GLY A 19 7.68 -2.29 1.87
C GLY A 19 8.41 -2.72 3.13
N ALA A 20 7.73 -3.45 4.02
CA ALA A 20 8.33 -4.00 5.24
C ALA A 20 9.45 -5.02 4.94
N LEU A 21 9.27 -5.87 3.93
CA LEU A 21 10.31 -6.83 3.51
C LEU A 21 11.55 -6.12 2.96
N PHE A 22 11.39 -5.12 2.11
CA PHE A 22 12.52 -4.32 1.61
C PHE A 22 13.19 -3.52 2.72
N MET A 23 12.43 -3.03 3.69
CA MET A 23 13.00 -2.36 4.86
C MET A 23 13.84 -3.32 5.70
N ALA A 24 13.38 -4.57 5.87
CA ALA A 24 14.13 -5.61 6.57
C ALA A 24 15.44 -6.00 5.83
N SER A 25 15.47 -5.86 4.50
CA SER A 25 16.70 -6.03 3.70
C SER A 25 17.54 -4.75 3.60
N SER A 26 17.26 -3.71 4.40
CA SER A 26 17.94 -2.39 4.39
C SER A 26 17.80 -1.59 3.07
N GLU A 27 16.84 -1.95 2.22
CA GLU A 27 16.51 -1.25 0.97
C GLU A 27 15.50 -0.12 1.24
N PHE A 28 15.92 0.89 2.00
CA PHE A 28 15.03 1.93 2.52
C PHE A 28 14.37 2.81 1.46
N GLY A 29 15.06 3.07 0.34
CA GLY A 29 14.49 3.86 -0.76
C GLY A 29 13.28 3.18 -1.41
N ILE A 30 13.40 1.88 -1.69
CA ILE A 30 12.32 1.07 -2.26
C ILE A 30 11.18 0.92 -1.23
N ALA A 31 11.52 0.63 0.03
CA ALA A 31 10.55 0.55 1.10
C ALA A 31 9.71 1.83 1.24
N GLY A 32 10.38 2.99 1.25
CA GLY A 32 9.71 4.30 1.31
C GLY A 32 8.77 4.54 0.13
N ALA A 33 9.20 4.20 -1.10
CA ALA A 33 8.35 4.31 -2.29
C ALA A 33 7.11 3.40 -2.21
N LEU A 34 7.26 2.18 -1.69
CA LEU A 34 6.14 1.25 -1.50
C LEU A 34 5.15 1.73 -0.43
N PHE A 35 5.64 2.26 0.70
CA PHE A 35 4.77 2.84 1.72
C PHE A 35 4.04 4.11 1.24
N LEU A 36 4.70 4.96 0.45
CA LEU A 36 4.06 6.11 -0.20
C LEU A 36 2.96 5.65 -1.17
N SER A 37 3.26 4.63 -1.98
CA SER A 37 2.29 4.05 -2.91
C SER A 37 1.08 3.48 -2.18
N ALA A 38 1.29 2.76 -1.06
CA ALA A 38 0.22 2.25 -0.22
C ALA A 38 -0.66 3.39 0.34
N SER A 39 -0.04 4.48 0.81
CA SER A 39 -0.73 5.66 1.31
C SER A 39 -1.62 6.31 0.24
N ILE A 40 -1.13 6.41 -1.01
CA ILE A 40 -1.91 6.94 -2.14
C ILE A 40 -3.12 6.04 -2.43
N VAL A 41 -2.95 4.72 -2.44
CA VAL A 41 -4.04 3.76 -2.67
C VAL A 41 -5.12 3.88 -1.59
N ILE A 42 -4.74 4.01 -0.33
CA ILE A 42 -5.66 4.20 0.80
C ILE A 42 -6.41 5.53 0.66
N TYR A 43 -5.69 6.61 0.36
CA TYR A 43 -6.31 7.92 0.14
C TYR A 43 -7.34 7.90 -1.00
N LEU A 44 -7.01 7.26 -2.13
CA LEU A 44 -7.94 7.11 -3.25
C LEU A 44 -9.16 6.28 -2.87
N ARG A 45 -8.98 5.23 -2.06
CA ARG A 45 -10.07 4.41 -1.54
C ARG A 45 -11.02 5.25 -0.67
N GLU A 46 -10.49 6.03 0.26
CA GLU A 46 -11.29 6.88 1.16
C GLU A 46 -11.98 8.05 0.44
N LYS A 47 -11.42 8.55 -0.66
CA LYS A 47 -12.05 9.61 -1.45
C LYS A 47 -13.17 9.14 -2.37
N ARG A 48 -13.16 7.86 -2.77
CA ARG A 48 -14.10 7.32 -3.77
C ARG A 48 -15.23 6.48 -3.18
N ILE A 49 -15.18 6.16 -1.90
CA ILE A 49 -16.11 5.26 -1.19
C ILE A 49 -16.62 6.00 0.04
#